data_AF-A0A4Q7KET2-F1
#
_entry.id   AF-A0A4Q7KET2-F1
#
_cell.length_a   1.000
_cell.length_b   1.000
_cell.length_c   1.000
_cell.angle_alpha   90.00
_cell.angle_beta   90.00
_cell.angle_gamma   90.00
#
_symmetry.space_group_name_H-M   'P 1'
#
loop_
_entity.id
_entity.type
_entity.pdbx_description
1 polymer ?
#
loop_
_entity_poly.entity_id
_entity_poly.type
_entity_poly.pdbx_seq_one_letter_code
_entity_poly.pdbx_strand_id
1 'polypeptide(L)'
;MSPKGSSRDGFEIDKKGLDGLADDVHEDAGRVRGYVKTMRGMQCPSQELLGEYGDVAGAYGKFLEAWTSELTVTAGAMDEVEVGFRKSAGTYKAIDTHHADNYDRGMRPR
;
A
#
# COMPACT_ATOMS: atom_id res chain seq x y z
N MET A 1 -21.58 -30.32 11.80
CA MET A 1 -20.78 -29.74 12.90
C MET A 1 -19.58 -29.06 12.28
N SER A 2 -19.55 -27.73 12.24
CA SER A 2 -18.34 -27.03 11.81
C SER A 2 -17.30 -27.15 12.92
N PRO A 3 -16.05 -27.56 12.61
CA PRO A 3 -14.99 -27.55 13.60
C PRO A 3 -14.83 -26.10 14.05
N LYS A 4 -15.04 -25.85 15.35
CA LYS A 4 -14.76 -24.56 15.96
C LYS A 4 -13.24 -24.38 15.93
N GLY A 5 -12.72 -23.71 14.92
CA GLY A 5 -11.36 -23.17 14.96
C GLY A 5 -11.20 -22.39 16.26
N SER A 6 -10.11 -22.58 16.97
CA SER A 6 -9.88 -21.85 18.21
C SER A 6 -9.79 -20.36 17.88
N SER A 7 -10.16 -19.47 18.81
CA SER A 7 -10.02 -18.01 18.59
C SER A 7 -8.59 -17.62 18.18
N ARG A 8 -7.60 -18.40 18.63
CA ARG A 8 -6.18 -18.29 18.29
C ARG A 8 -5.91 -18.55 16.81
N ASP A 9 -6.60 -19.51 16.21
CA ASP A 9 -6.49 -19.80 14.77
C ASP A 9 -7.09 -18.67 13.92
N GLY A 10 -8.19 -18.06 14.39
CA GLY A 10 -8.81 -16.90 13.74
C GLY A 10 -7.90 -15.67 13.71
N PHE A 11 -7.26 -15.36 14.84
CA PHE A 11 -6.35 -14.20 14.94
C PHE A 11 -5.12 -14.31 14.05
N GLU A 12 -4.50 -15.50 13.94
CA GLU A 12 -3.36 -15.69 13.04
C GLU A 12 -3.77 -15.66 11.56
N ILE A 13 -4.97 -16.13 11.21
CA ILE A 13 -5.51 -16.00 9.85
C ILE A 13 -5.72 -14.52 9.49
N ASP A 14 -6.36 -13.75 10.37
CA ASP A 14 -6.62 -12.33 10.13
C ASP A 14 -5.33 -11.53 10.01
N LYS A 15 -4.36 -11.79 10.89
CA LYS A 15 -3.02 -11.18 10.82
C LYS A 15 -2.34 -11.47 9.48
N LYS A 16 -2.32 -12.74 9.05
CA LYS A 16 -1.73 -13.12 7.77
C LYS A 16 -2.44 -12.46 6.58
N GLY A 17 -3.77 -12.32 6.65
CA GLY A 17 -4.55 -11.61 5.64
C GLY A 17 -4.17 -10.13 5.55
N LEU A 18 -4.03 -9.46 6.70
CA LEU A 18 -3.62 -8.05 6.76
C LEU A 18 -2.18 -7.83 6.30
N ASP A 19 -1.25 -8.71 6.68
CA ASP A 19 0.13 -8.65 6.19
C ASP A 19 0.17 -8.83 4.66
N GLY A 20 -0.63 -9.74 4.10
CA GLY A 20 -0.75 -9.90 2.65
C GLY A 20 -1.31 -8.66 1.95
N LEU A 21 -2.38 -8.06 2.49
CA LEU A 21 -2.94 -6.81 1.96
C LEU A 21 -1.93 -5.65 2.03
N ALA A 22 -1.10 -5.59 3.07
CA ALA A 22 -0.03 -4.61 3.16
C ALA A 22 1.00 -4.80 2.05
N ASP A 23 1.43 -6.04 1.81
CA ASP A 23 2.40 -6.37 0.78
C ASP A 23 1.87 -6.06 -0.63
N ASP A 24 0.60 -6.39 -0.91
CA ASP A 24 -0.05 -6.08 -2.20
C ASP A 24 -0.09 -4.57 -2.46
N VAL A 25 -0.53 -3.79 -1.47
CA VAL A 25 -0.61 -2.32 -1.60
C VAL A 25 0.78 -1.69 -1.75
N HIS A 26 1.79 -2.23 -1.06
CA HIS A 26 3.17 -1.80 -1.22
C HIS A 26 3.68 -2.02 -2.65
N GLU A 27 3.39 -3.19 -3.24
CA GLU A 27 3.77 -3.50 -4.62
C GLU A 27 3.10 -2.54 -5.60
N ASP A 28 1.80 -2.30 -5.45
CA ASP A 28 1.05 -1.37 -6.29
C ASP A 28 1.58 0.07 -6.17
N ALA A 29 1.91 0.53 -4.97
CA ALA A 29 2.58 1.82 -4.77
C ALA A 29 3.91 1.88 -5.54
N GLY A 30 4.69 0.79 -5.50
CA GLY A 30 5.90 0.62 -6.31
C GLY A 30 5.66 0.75 -7.81
N ARG A 31 4.60 0.11 -8.33
CA ARG A 31 4.20 0.20 -9.75
C ARG A 31 3.83 1.62 -10.16
N VAL A 32 3.05 2.33 -9.33
CA VAL A 32 2.67 3.73 -9.56
C VAL A 32 3.91 4.64 -9.64
N ARG A 33 4.88 4.46 -8.71
CA ARG A 33 6.17 5.17 -8.79
C ARG A 33 6.95 4.83 -10.07
N GLY A 34 6.84 3.59 -10.55
CA GLY A 34 7.38 3.17 -11.85
C GLY A 34 6.79 3.94 -13.03
N TYR A 35 5.47 4.19 -13.02
CA TYR A 35 4.81 5.03 -14.04
C TYR A 35 5.30 6.48 -13.97
N VAL A 36 5.41 7.06 -12.77
CA VAL A 36 5.98 8.41 -12.58
C VAL A 36 7.38 8.51 -13.18
N LYS A 37 8.25 7.53 -12.90
CA LYS A 37 9.61 7.48 -13.45
C LYS A 37 9.59 7.42 -14.99
N THR A 38 8.72 6.60 -15.56
CA THR A 38 8.56 6.48 -17.01
C THR A 38 8.09 7.80 -17.62
N MET A 39 7.08 8.44 -17.05
CA MET A 39 6.53 9.70 -17.52
C MET A 39 7.54 10.85 -17.46
N ARG A 40 8.35 10.93 -16.40
CA ARG A 40 9.43 11.92 -16.29
C ARG A 40 10.55 11.71 -17.32
N GLY A 41 10.69 10.49 -17.85
CA GLY A 41 11.62 10.17 -18.93
C GLY A 41 11.07 10.42 -20.33
N MET A 42 9.77 10.74 -20.47
CA MET A 42 9.17 11.04 -21.77
C MET A 42 9.68 12.39 -22.26
N GLN A 43 10.28 12.40 -23.45
CA GLN A 43 10.71 13.62 -24.11
C GLN A 43 9.51 14.28 -24.79
N CYS A 44 9.40 15.60 -24.67
CA CYS A 44 8.48 16.36 -25.50
C CYS A 44 8.87 16.18 -26.97
N PRO A 45 7.92 15.84 -27.87
CA PRO A 45 8.19 15.86 -29.30
C PRO A 45 8.77 17.21 -29.72
N SER A 46 9.69 17.23 -30.69
CA SER A 46 10.30 18.49 -31.13
C SER A 46 9.24 19.47 -31.63
N GLN A 47 9.47 20.78 -31.47
CA GLN A 47 8.57 21.80 -32.05
C GLN A 47 8.36 21.60 -33.56
N GLU A 48 9.38 21.08 -34.24
CA GLU A 48 9.34 20.70 -35.66
C GLU A 48 8.27 19.64 -35.97
N LEU A 49 7.97 18.74 -35.02
CA LEU A 49 6.90 17.74 -35.08
C LEU A 49 5.54 18.27 -34.62
N LEU A 50 5.51 19.32 -33.79
CA LEU A 50 4.30 19.88 -33.20
C LEU A 50 3.69 21.02 -34.04
N GLY A 51 4.40 21.49 -35.07
CA GLY A 51 3.95 22.54 -36.00
C GLY A 51 3.83 23.93 -35.35
N GLU A 52 3.32 24.91 -36.09
CA GLU A 52 3.14 26.31 -35.66
C GLU A 52 2.06 26.52 -34.56
N TYR A 53 1.65 25.47 -33.85
CA TYR A 53 0.53 25.50 -32.90
C TYR A 53 0.90 26.07 -31.52
N GLY A 54 1.53 27.24 -31.43
CA GLY A 54 1.78 27.90 -30.13
C GLY A 54 2.68 27.11 -29.16
N ASP A 55 2.61 27.40 -27.86
CA ASP A 55 3.45 26.78 -26.82
C ASP A 55 3.03 25.34 -26.45
N VAL A 56 2.95 24.45 -27.45
CA VAL A 56 2.62 23.02 -27.26
C VAL A 56 3.64 22.34 -26.36
N ALA A 57 4.91 22.71 -26.48
CA ALA A 57 5.97 22.16 -25.66
C ALA A 57 5.78 22.50 -24.18
N GLY A 58 5.42 23.76 -23.86
CA GLY A 58 5.07 24.17 -22.50
C GLY A 58 3.81 23.50 -21.98
N ALA A 59 2.77 23.34 -22.82
CA ALA A 59 1.54 22.63 -22.45
C ALA A 59 1.80 21.15 -22.14
N TYR A 60 2.63 20.46 -22.93
CA TYR A 60 3.04 19.09 -22.71
C TYR A 60 3.83 18.93 -21.39
N GLY A 61 4.77 19.84 -21.12
CA GLY A 61 5.51 19.86 -19.86
C GLY A 61 4.59 19.99 -18.64
N LYS A 62 3.66 20.95 -18.67
CA LYS A 62 2.66 21.13 -17.60
C LYS A 62 1.77 19.91 -17.41
N PHE A 63 1.35 19.27 -18.50
CA PHE A 63 0.57 18.03 -18.44
C PHE A 63 1.34 16.91 -17.74
N LEU A 64 2.59 16.66 -18.13
CA LEU A 64 3.43 15.65 -17.49
C LEU A 64 3.69 15.96 -16.02
N GLU A 65 3.94 17.22 -15.67
CA GLU A 65 4.12 17.66 -14.30
C GLU A 65 2.87 17.38 -13.45
N ALA A 66 1.69 17.78 -13.93
CA ALA A 66 0.44 17.55 -13.22
C ALA A 66 0.19 16.06 -12.97
N TRP A 67 0.31 15.21 -14.00
CA TRP A 67 0.09 13.77 -13.83
C TRP A 67 1.13 13.11 -12.92
N THR A 68 2.41 13.47 -13.06
CA THR A 68 3.45 12.89 -12.20
C THR A 68 3.29 13.33 -10.74
N SER A 69 2.75 14.53 -10.50
CA SER A 69 2.38 14.98 -9.16
C SER A 69 1.24 14.14 -8.56
N GLU A 70 0.12 14.00 -9.28
CA GLU A 70 -1.05 13.23 -8.81
C GLU A 70 -0.71 11.76 -8.53
N LEU A 71 0.08 11.13 -9.40
CA LEU A 71 0.53 9.75 -9.20
C LEU A 71 1.48 9.63 -8.01
N THR A 72 2.29 10.65 -7.74
CA THR A 72 3.16 10.66 -6.55
C THR A 72 2.34 10.73 -5.27
N VAL A 73 1.30 11.57 -5.23
CA VAL A 73 0.36 11.64 -4.10
C VAL A 73 -0.37 10.32 -3.92
N THR A 74 -0.83 9.71 -5.02
CA THR A 74 -1.51 8.41 -5.01
C THR A 74 -0.62 7.32 -4.40
N ALA A 75 0.64 7.22 -4.83
CA ALA A 75 1.59 6.26 -4.26
C ALA A 75 1.84 6.50 -2.77
N GLY A 76 1.93 7.77 -2.33
CA GLY A 76 2.07 8.11 -0.91
C GLY A 76 0.85 7.70 -0.08
N ALA A 77 -0.36 7.90 -0.59
CA ALA A 77 -1.58 7.44 0.08
C ALA A 77 -1.63 5.90 0.21
N MET A 78 -1.11 5.18 -0.79
CA MET A 78 -0.98 3.71 -0.72
C MET A 78 0.01 3.29 0.38
N ASP A 79 1.13 3.99 0.55
CA ASP A 79 2.06 3.73 1.66
C ASP A 79 1.38 3.91 3.03
N GLU A 80 0.51 4.92 3.18
CA GLU A 80 -0.25 5.13 4.42
C GLU A 80 -1.23 3.98 4.69
N VAL A 81 -1.88 3.45 3.64
CA VAL A 81 -2.76 2.28 3.73
C VAL A 81 -1.97 1.03 4.12
N GLU A 82 -0.80 0.79 3.52
CA GLU A 82 0.12 -0.29 3.92
C GLU A 82 0.41 -0.22 5.42
N VAL A 83 0.84 0.96 5.91
CA VAL A 83 1.15 1.18 7.32
C VAL A 83 -0.08 0.89 8.20
N GLY A 84 -1.28 1.26 7.74
CA GLY A 84 -2.54 0.95 8.41
C GLY A 84 -2.79 -0.56 8.55
N PHE A 85 -2.58 -1.33 7.49
CA PHE A 85 -2.70 -2.79 7.52
C PHE A 85 -1.67 -3.42 8.47
N ARG A 86 -0.40 -3.04 8.40
CA ARG A 86 0.65 -3.59 9.29
C ARG A 86 0.41 -3.24 10.76
N LYS A 87 -0.07 -2.03 11.07
CA LYS A 87 -0.45 -1.66 12.45
C LYS A 87 -1.62 -2.50 12.96
N SER A 88 -2.60 -2.77 12.10
CA SER A 88 -3.75 -3.61 12.45
C SER A 88 -3.31 -5.07 12.68
N ALA A 89 -2.45 -5.62 11.82
CA ALA A 89 -1.86 -6.95 11.99
C ALA A 89 -1.07 -7.07 13.31
N GLY A 90 -0.27 -6.06 13.65
CA GLY A 90 0.44 -5.98 14.93
C GLY A 90 -0.50 -5.94 16.15
N THR A 91 -1.64 -5.27 16.02
CA THR A 91 -2.67 -5.21 17.08
C THR A 91 -3.30 -6.59 17.31
N TYR A 92 -3.63 -7.33 16.24
CA TYR A 92 -4.13 -8.69 16.36
C TYR A 92 -3.13 -9.62 17.06
N LYS A 93 -1.83 -9.53 16.74
CA LYS A 93 -0.77 -10.27 17.44
C LYS A 93 -0.71 -9.95 18.94
N ALA A 94 -0.82 -8.67 19.29
CA ALA A 94 -0.78 -8.23 20.68
C ALA A 94 -1.98 -8.74 21.49
N ILE A 95 -3.18 -8.69 20.89
CA ILE A 95 -4.41 -9.21 21.49
C ILE A 95 -4.32 -10.73 21.69
N ASP A 96 -3.85 -11.48 20.68
CA ASP A 96 -3.67 -12.93 20.81
C ASP A 96 -2.69 -13.30 21.93
N THR A 97 -1.55 -12.59 22.00
CA THR A 97 -0.53 -12.80 23.04
C THR A 97 -1.11 -12.52 24.43
N HIS A 98 -1.87 -11.43 24.60
CA HIS A 98 -2.51 -11.09 25.87
C HIS A 98 -3.56 -12.12 26.30
N HIS A 99 -4.34 -12.67 25.36
CA HIS A 99 -5.29 -13.74 25.67
C HIS A 99 -4.59 -15.05 26.03
N ALA A 100 -3.52 -15.43 25.32
CA ALA A 100 -2.73 -16.62 25.63
C ALA A 100 -2.08 -16.51 27.02
N ASP A 101 -1.43 -15.39 27.34
CA ASP A 101 -0.77 -15.16 28.63
C ASP A 101 -1.75 -15.20 29.80
N ASN A 102 -2.97 -14.65 29.64
CA ASN A 102 -3.99 -14.69 30.68
C ASN A 102 -4.57 -16.09 30.87
N TYR A 103 -4.70 -16.87 29.80
CA TYR A 103 -5.14 -18.27 29.88
C TYR A 103 -4.12 -19.13 30.64
N ASP A 104 -2.82 -18.97 30.34
CA ASP A 104 -1.74 -19.68 31.01
C ASP A 104 -1.54 -19.26 32.47
N ARG A 105 -1.84 -18.00 32.82
CA ARG A 105 -1.80 -17.51 34.20
C ARG A 105 -3.01 -17.94 35.04
N GLY A 106 -4.17 -18.15 34.43
CA GLY A 106 -5.39 -18.62 35.10
C GLY A 106 -5.48 -20.14 35.28
N MET A 107 -4.70 -20.92 34.52
CA MET A 107 -4.76 -22.39 34.48
C MET A 107 -3.68 -23.11 35.30
N ARG A 108 -2.74 -22.42 35.96
CA ARG A 108 -1.76 -23.11 36.83
C ARG A 108 -2.47 -23.60 38.11
N PRO A 109 -2.59 -24.92 38.35
CA PRO A 109 -3.08 -25.43 39.63
C PRO A 109 -2.07 -25.03 40.71
N ARG A 110 -2.56 -24.62 41.88
CA ARG A 110 -1.75 -24.55 43.09
C ARG A 110 -1.31 -25.94 43.51
#